data_AF-A0A1V6EKQ5-F1
#
_entry.id   AF-A0A1V6EKQ5-F1
#
_cell.length_a   1.000
_cell.length_b   1.000
_cell.length_c   1.000
_cell.angle_alpha   90.00
_cell.angle_beta   90.00
_cell.angle_gamma   90.00
#
_symmetry.space_group_name_H-M   'P 1'
#
loop_
_entity.id
_entity.type
_entity.pdbx_description
1 polymer ?
#
loop_
_entity_poly.entity_id
_entity_poly.type
_entity_poly.pdbx_seq_one_letter_code
_entity_poly.pdbx_strand_id
1 'polypeptide(L)' 'MIPDAVNSPMYTIAAAQLEDSGIYRCDVSDSMTTEPSPQITLVVGTGIPVAGMAGVALAAALAAIAGATALRKRQK' A
#
# COMPACT_ATOMS: atom_id res chain seq x y z
N MET A 1 21.68 1.08 -3.03
CA MET A 1 21.70 -0.25 -3.69
C MET A 1 21.02 -1.24 -2.77
N ILE A 2 20.31 -2.21 -3.35
CA ILE A 2 19.69 -3.30 -2.58
C ILE A 2 20.84 -4.17 -2.04
N PRO A 3 20.95 -4.36 -0.72
CA PRO A 3 22.00 -5.20 -0.15
C PRO A 3 21.80 -6.65 -0.61
N ASP A 4 22.90 -7.34 -0.90
CA ASP A 4 22.93 -8.75 -1.32
C ASP A 4 22.20 -9.05 -2.65
N ALA A 5 21.97 -8.04 -3.48
CA ALA A 5 21.44 -8.24 -4.83
C ALA A 5 22.44 -9.03 -5.69
N VAL A 6 21.95 -10.09 -6.35
CA VAL A 6 22.75 -10.88 -7.31
C VAL A 6 23.02 -10.04 -8.56
N ASN A 7 24.22 -10.20 -9.15
CA ASN A 7 24.52 -9.64 -10.49
C ASN A 7 23.64 -10.34 -11.55
N SER A 8 22.46 -9.79 -11.78
CA SER A 8 21.41 -10.38 -12.59
C SER A 8 20.56 -9.27 -13.21
N PRO A 9 20.07 -9.44 -14.45
CA PRO A 9 19.11 -8.50 -15.05
C PRO A 9 17.70 -8.62 -14.41
N MET A 10 17.49 -9.58 -13.50
CA MET A 10 16.22 -9.80 -12.83
C MET A 10 16.39 -9.79 -11.31
N TYR A 11 15.49 -9.07 -10.65
CA TYR A 11 15.31 -9.05 -9.21
C TYR A 11 13.83 -9.35 -8.90
N THR A 12 13.56 -10.25 -7.96
CA THR A 12 12.21 -10.72 -7.64
C THR A 12 11.96 -10.66 -6.14
N ILE A 13 10.89 -9.96 -5.75
CA ILE A 13 10.36 -9.95 -4.39
C ILE A 13 9.13 -10.86 -4.38
N ALA A 14 9.22 -12.02 -3.71
CA ALA A 14 8.17 -13.03 -3.76
C ALA A 14 6.84 -12.58 -3.11
N ALA A 15 6.93 -11.78 -2.05
CA ALA A 15 5.78 -11.25 -1.31
C ALA A 15 6.03 -9.79 -0.95
N ALA A 16 5.67 -8.88 -1.87
CA ALA A 16 5.91 -7.45 -1.70
C ALA A 16 5.15 -6.88 -0.50
N GLN A 17 5.86 -6.14 0.35
CA GLN A 17 5.34 -5.43 1.50
C GLN A 17 5.26 -3.93 1.22
N LEU A 18 4.61 -3.18 2.10
CA LEU A 18 4.41 -1.75 1.91
C LEU A 18 5.75 -1.00 1.85
N GLU A 19 6.72 -1.47 2.63
CA GLU A 19 8.08 -0.96 2.74
C GLU A 19 8.91 -1.18 1.47
N ASP A 20 8.50 -2.10 0.60
CA ASP A 20 9.15 -2.32 -0.70
C ASP A 20 8.79 -1.24 -1.72
N SER A 21 7.85 -0.34 -1.41
CA SER A 21 7.52 0.79 -2.28
C SER A 21 8.71 1.74 -2.41
N GLY A 22 9.00 2.15 -3.63
CA GLY A 22 10.15 3.02 -3.88
C GLY A 22 10.53 3.10 -5.35
N ILE A 23 11.69 3.73 -5.59
CA ILE A 23 12.25 3.86 -6.93
C ILE A 23 13.29 2.77 -7.14
N TYR A 24 13.06 1.95 -8.16
CA TYR A 24 13.95 0.87 -8.58
C TYR A 24 14.65 1.23 -9.87
N ARG A 25 15.86 0.70 -10.01
CA ARG A 25 16.71 0.87 -11.20
C ARG A 25 17.73 -0.25 -11.26
N CYS A 26 18.13 -0.61 -12.47
CA CYS A 26 19.30 -1.48 -12.70
C CYS A 26 20.50 -0.62 -13.07
N ASP A 27 21.65 -0.88 -12.44
CA ASP A 27 22.92 -0.22 -12.78
C ASP A 27 23.86 -1.30 -13.33
N VAL A 28 24.41 -1.08 -14.53
CA VAL A 28 25.44 -1.95 -15.13
C VAL A 28 26.77 -1.27 -14.94
N SER A 29 27.73 -1.97 -14.33
CA SER A 29 29.06 -1.40 -14.07
C SER A 29 30.16 -2.29 -14.63
N ASP A 30 31.23 -1.66 -15.08
CA ASP A 30 32.51 -2.29 -15.39
C ASP A 30 33.62 -1.66 -14.54
N SER A 31 34.89 -1.95 -14.85
CA SER A 31 36.03 -1.42 -14.11
C SER A 31 36.18 0.11 -14.16
N MET A 32 35.51 0.79 -15.08
CA MET A 32 35.71 2.21 -15.39
C MET A 32 34.42 3.03 -15.25
N THR A 33 33.27 2.50 -15.63
CA THR A 33 32.00 3.24 -15.67
C THR A 33 30.85 2.47 -15.05
N THR A 34 29.78 3.20 -14.74
CA THR A 34 28.51 2.64 -14.29
C THR A 34 27.39 3.36 -15.01
N GLU A 35 26.60 2.62 -15.76
CA GLU A 35 25.50 3.13 -16.57
C GLU A 35 24.15 2.72 -15.96
N PRO A 36 23.32 3.71 -15.56
CA PRO A 36 22.02 3.47 -14.94
C PRO A 36 20.88 3.30 -15.99
N SER A 37 19.91 2.43 -15.70
CA SER A 37 18.67 2.35 -16.47
C SER A 37 17.71 3.52 -16.17
N PRO A 38 16.58 3.67 -16.88
CA PRO A 38 15.50 4.53 -16.40
C PRO A 38 15.00 4.10 -15.01
N GLN A 39 14.49 5.06 -14.25
CA GLN A 39 13.89 4.82 -12.94
C GLN A 39 12.45 4.28 -13.07
N ILE A 40 12.11 3.32 -12.22
CA ILE A 40 10.77 2.70 -12.15
C ILE A 40 10.23 2.91 -10.74
N THR A 41 9.03 3.47 -10.61
CA THR A 41 8.37 3.65 -9.31
C THR A 41 7.48 2.45 -9.01
N LEU A 42 7.82 1.69 -7.95
CA LEU A 42 6.99 0.64 -7.39
C LEU A 42 6.11 1.21 -6.27
N VAL A 43 4.81 1.00 -6.37
CA VAL A 43 3.85 1.36 -5.32
C VAL A 43 3.14 0.09 -4.88
N VAL A 44 3.35 -0.30 -3.62
CA VAL A 44 2.63 -1.39 -2.98
C VAL A 44 1.53 -0.77 -2.12
N GLY A 45 0.28 -1.13 -2.41
CA GLY A 45 -0.88 -0.63 -1.67
C GLY A 45 -1.57 -1.74 -0.90
N THR A 46 -2.31 -1.37 0.15
CA THR A 46 -3.28 -2.28 0.76
C THR A 46 -4.60 -2.16 0.01
N GLY A 47 -5.10 -3.30 -0.49
CA GLY A 47 -6.45 -3.36 -1.06
C GLY A 47 -7.46 -3.31 0.08
N ILE A 48 -7.97 -2.13 0.44
CA ILE A 48 -9.20 -2.07 1.24
C ILE A 48 -10.33 -2.43 0.26
N PRO A 49 -11.06 -3.54 0.46
CA PRO A 49 -12.19 -3.84 -0.40
C PRO A 49 -13.20 -2.70 -0.28
N VAL A 50 -13.52 -2.03 -1.39
CA VAL A 50 -14.52 -0.94 -1.45
C VAL A 50 -15.85 -1.40 -0.84
N ALA A 51 -16.17 -2.70 -0.97
CA ALA A 51 -17.32 -3.32 -0.32
C ALA A 51 -17.35 -3.15 1.21
N GLY A 52 -16.18 -3.18 1.87
CA GLY A 52 -16.06 -2.98 3.32
C GLY A 52 -16.40 -1.55 3.74
N MET A 53 -16.06 -0.55 2.93
CA MET A 53 -16.36 0.86 3.23
C MET A 53 -17.87 1.14 3.25
N ALA A 54 -18.63 0.54 2.33
CA ALA A 54 -20.08 0.64 2.34
C ALA A 54 -20.69 0.00 3.60
N GLY A 55 -20.15 -1.15 4.03
CA GLY A 55 -20.56 -1.83 5.26
C GLY A 55 -20.30 -0.99 6.51
N VAL A 56 -19.11 -0.39 6.63
CA VAL A 56 -18.75 0.49 7.75
C VAL A 56 -19.62 1.75 7.77
N ALA A 57 -19.86 2.36 6.60
CA ALA A 57 -20.73 3.53 6.50
C ALA A 57 -22.17 3.22 6.95
N LEU A 58 -22.72 2.08 6.53
CA LEU A 58 -24.06 1.65 6.95
C LEU A 58 -24.11 1.38 8.46
N ALA A 59 -23.12 0.67 8.99
CA ALA A 59 -23.04 0.38 10.43
C ALA A 59 -22.96 1.67 11.27
N ALA A 60 -22.15 2.64 10.84
CA ALA A 60 -22.05 3.95 11.48
C ALA A 60 -23.38 4.71 11.44
N ALA A 61 -24.06 4.71 10.30
CA ALA A 61 -25.37 5.35 10.16
C ALA A 61 -26.43 4.72 11.08
N LEU A 62 -26.49 3.39 11.13
CA LEU A 62 -27.42 2.67 12.01
C LEU A 62 -27.12 2.93 13.49
N ALA A 63 -25.85 2.93 13.90
CA ALA A 63 -25.45 3.24 15.27
C ALA A 63 -25.81 4.69 15.65
N ALA A 64 -25.61 5.65 14.75
CA ALA A 64 -25.99 7.05 14.97
C ALA A 64 -27.51 7.21 15.12
N ILE A 65 -28.30 6.54 14.27
CA ILE A 65 -29.78 6.56 14.35
C ILE A 65 -30.25 5.91 15.66
N ALA A 66 -29.71 4.74 16.01
CA ALA A 66 -30.04 4.04 17.25
C ALA A 66 -29.69 4.88 18.49
N GLY A 67 -28.51 5.51 18.50
CA GLY A 67 -28.09 6.43 19.55
C GLY A 67 -29.01 7.65 19.67
N ALA A 68 -29.33 8.30 18.54
CA ALA A 68 -30.21 9.46 18.52
C ALA A 68 -31.63 9.14 19.01
N THR A 69 -32.18 8.00 18.60
CA THR A 69 -33.53 7.56 19.03
C THR A 69 -33.57 7.17 20.51
N ALA A 70 -32.54 6.47 21.01
CA ALA A 70 -32.43 6.12 22.43
C ALA A 70 -32.32 7.37 23.32
N LEU A 71 -31.51 8.37 22.92
CA LEU A 71 -31.37 9.62 23.67
C LEU A 71 -32.69 10.41 23.70
N ARG A 72 -33.39 10.47 22.57
CA ARG A 72 -34.66 11.19 22.43
C ARG A 72 -35.79 10.57 23.24
N LYS A 73 -35.79 9.24 23.40
CA LYS A 73 -36.75 8.51 24.25
C LYS A 73 -36.49 8.72 25.75
N ARG A 74 -35.27 9.09 26.13
CA ARG A 74 -34.86 9.34 27.53
C ARG A 74 -35.14 10.78 27.99
N GLN A 75 -35.37 11.70 27.05
CA GLN A 75 -35.72 13.10 27.32
C GLN A 75 -37.24 13.37 27.33
N LYS A 76 -38.06 12.39 26.94
CA LYS A 76 -39.52 12.38 27.16
C LYS A 76 -39.83 11.54 28.38
#